data_AF-A0AAD6YYT8-F1
#
_entry.id   AF-A0AAD6YYT8-F1
#
_cell.length_a   1.000
_cell.length_b   1.000
_cell.length_c   1.000
_cell.angle_alpha   90.00
_cell.angle_beta   90.00
_cell.angle_gamma   90.00
#
_symmetry.space_group_name_H-M   'P 1'
#
loop_
_entity.id
_entity.type
_entity.pdbx_description
1 polymer ?
#
loop_
_entity_poly.entity_id
_entity_poly.type
_entity_poly.pdbx_seq_one_letter_code
_entity_poly.pdbx_strand_id
1 'polypeptide(L)'
;KKTARGRKVPSKRILTGCPCRLTVKTYLGTDEVLGRYTHGHSHPTGDANARFIRIPVETRLRIAELLRMGVDRARVLQEVRGNVNTEDNLENLRSRPSARNEFITAADIRQIEAETVRLNSQHGESTKQWVDNLRKRGELLGFKGSSDVPPAGSALESNTFTLCIQTKYQHECWEKWGSKFAGLDATHNTT
;
A
#
# COMPACT_ATOMS: atom_id res chain seq x y z
N LYS A 1 -12.73 -28.01 17.18
CA LYS A 1 -12.54 -28.10 15.72
C LYS A 1 -12.53 -26.68 15.12
N LYS A 2 -11.37 -26.16 14.68
CA LYS A 2 -11.32 -24.87 13.95
C LYS A 2 -11.90 -25.11 12.55
N THR A 3 -13.06 -24.53 12.25
CA THR A 3 -13.63 -24.49 10.91
C THR A 3 -12.65 -23.80 9.97
N ALA A 4 -12.26 -24.46 8.88
CA ALA A 4 -11.42 -23.86 7.84
C ALA A 4 -12.12 -22.60 7.30
N ARG A 5 -11.62 -21.42 7.64
CA ARG A 5 -12.09 -20.15 7.07
C ARG A 5 -11.66 -20.11 5.60
N GLY A 6 -12.60 -20.37 4.69
CA GLY A 6 -12.40 -20.15 3.26
C GLY A 6 -12.01 -18.69 2.99
N ARG A 7 -11.06 -18.46 2.08
CA ARG A 7 -10.70 -17.09 1.66
C ARG A 7 -11.86 -16.47 0.90
N LYS A 8 -12.23 -15.23 1.24
CA LYS A 8 -13.28 -14.47 0.54
C LYS A 8 -12.95 -14.24 -0.94
N VAL A 9 -11.66 -14.11 -1.27
CA VAL A 9 -11.16 -14.05 -2.65
C VAL A 9 -10.23 -15.25 -2.86
N PRO A 10 -10.49 -16.11 -3.86
CA PRO A 10 -9.61 -17.23 -4.21
C PRO A 10 -8.24 -16.73 -4.67
N SER A 11 -7.25 -17.62 -4.74
CA SER A 11 -6.00 -17.30 -5.43
C SER A 11 -6.26 -17.02 -6.92
N LYS A 12 -5.65 -15.96 -7.46
CA LYS A 12 -5.64 -15.69 -8.91
C LYS A 12 -4.73 -16.67 -9.68
N ARG A 13 -3.88 -17.43 -8.97
CA ARG A 13 -2.88 -18.30 -9.59
C ARG A 13 -3.56 -19.48 -10.28
N ILE A 14 -3.44 -19.55 -11.60
CA ILE A 14 -3.85 -20.69 -12.42
C ILE A 14 -2.67 -21.66 -12.45
N LEU A 15 -2.79 -22.80 -11.77
CA LEU A 15 -1.67 -23.74 -11.59
C LEU A 15 -1.12 -24.27 -12.91
N THR A 16 -1.98 -24.46 -13.92
CA THR A 16 -1.63 -24.97 -15.25
C THR A 16 -1.33 -23.87 -16.26
N GLY A 17 -1.40 -22.60 -15.86
CA GLY A 17 -1.34 -21.45 -16.78
C GLY A 17 -2.61 -21.27 -17.62
N CYS A 18 -2.71 -20.11 -18.30
CA CYS A 18 -3.78 -19.80 -19.26
C CYS A 18 -3.29 -20.08 -20.69
N PRO A 19 -4.03 -20.87 -21.50
CA PRO A 19 -3.64 -21.14 -22.88
C PRO A 19 -3.92 -19.96 -23.84
N CYS A 20 -4.60 -18.92 -23.37
CA CYS A 20 -4.91 -17.73 -24.16
C CYS A 20 -3.63 -16.95 -24.48
N ARG A 21 -3.39 -16.68 -25.76
CA ARG A 21 -2.22 -15.93 -26.23
C ARG A 21 -2.48 -15.26 -27.57
N LEU A 22 -1.85 -14.11 -27.78
CA LEU A 22 -1.74 -13.45 -29.08
C LEU A 22 -0.28 -13.59 -29.55
N THR A 23 -0.08 -14.19 -30.70
CA THR A 23 1.22 -14.26 -31.38
C THR A 23 1.20 -13.26 -32.52
N VAL A 24 2.07 -12.26 -32.45
CA VAL A 24 2.25 -11.27 -33.52
C VAL A 24 3.56 -11.56 -34.24
N LYS A 25 3.54 -11.61 -35.56
CA LYS A 25 4.72 -11.73 -36.41
C LYS A 25 4.80 -10.52 -37.34
N THR A 26 5.97 -9.91 -37.38
CA THR A 26 6.34 -8.86 -38.33
C THR A 26 7.42 -9.42 -39.25
N TYR A 27 7.39 -9.05 -40.52
CA TYR A 27 8.37 -9.51 -41.51
C TYR A 27 9.23 -8.34 -41.99
N LEU A 28 10.53 -8.59 -42.10
CA LEU A 28 11.49 -7.58 -42.53
C LEU A 28 11.21 -7.14 -43.97
N GLY A 29 11.20 -5.83 -44.23
CA GLY A 29 10.94 -5.28 -45.56
C GLY A 29 9.47 -5.28 -45.97
N THR A 30 8.55 -5.54 -45.04
CA THR A 30 7.10 -5.43 -45.25
C THR A 30 6.48 -4.63 -44.12
N ASP A 31 5.39 -3.92 -44.42
CA ASP A 31 4.52 -3.29 -43.42
C ASP A 31 3.45 -4.26 -42.90
N GLU A 32 3.56 -5.56 -43.23
CA GLU A 32 2.58 -6.57 -42.87
C GLU A 32 2.79 -7.11 -41.45
N VAL A 33 1.72 -7.10 -40.67
CA VAL A 33 1.67 -7.63 -39.31
C VAL A 33 0.64 -8.77 -39.26
N LEU A 34 1.11 -9.99 -39.02
CA LEU A 34 0.24 -11.17 -38.88
C LEU A 34 0.01 -11.50 -37.41
N GLY A 35 -1.25 -11.54 -37.00
CA GLY A 35 -1.67 -11.94 -35.66
C GLY A 35 -2.34 -13.32 -35.65
N ARG A 36 -1.92 -14.21 -34.75
CA ARG A 36 -2.65 -15.42 -34.39
C ARG A 36 -3.14 -15.32 -32.95
N TYR A 37 -4.45 -15.26 -32.79
CA TYR A 37 -5.07 -15.26 -31.48
C TYR A 37 -5.58 -16.65 -31.09
N THR A 38 -5.22 -17.13 -29.91
CA THR A 38 -5.75 -18.35 -29.29
C THR A 38 -6.70 -17.93 -28.16
N HIS A 39 -8.00 -18.12 -28.34
CA HIS A 39 -9.02 -17.65 -27.39
C HIS A 39 -9.24 -18.59 -26.19
N GLY A 40 -8.72 -19.82 -26.18
CA GLY A 40 -8.99 -20.77 -25.10
C GLY A 40 -8.54 -20.27 -23.72
N HIS A 41 -9.40 -20.38 -22.72
CA HIS A 41 -9.09 -20.04 -21.33
C HIS A 41 -9.29 -21.25 -20.41
N SER A 42 -8.39 -21.43 -19.45
CA SER A 42 -8.46 -22.47 -18.40
C SER A 42 -9.10 -21.96 -17.11
N HIS A 43 -9.68 -20.76 -17.14
CA HIS A 43 -10.25 -20.07 -15.99
C HIS A 43 -11.43 -19.22 -16.45
N PRO A 44 -12.34 -18.84 -15.52
CA PRO A 44 -13.43 -17.93 -15.84
C PRO A 44 -12.92 -16.58 -16.35
N THR A 45 -13.59 -16.05 -17.38
CA THR A 45 -13.39 -14.72 -17.96
C THR A 45 -14.66 -13.87 -17.77
N GLY A 46 -14.64 -12.60 -18.22
CA GLY A 46 -15.78 -11.68 -18.04
C GLY A 46 -16.05 -11.34 -16.57
N ASP A 47 -17.32 -11.31 -16.18
CA ASP A 47 -17.79 -10.87 -14.86
C ASP A 47 -17.22 -11.73 -13.72
N ALA A 48 -17.04 -13.03 -13.96
CA ALA A 48 -16.42 -13.93 -12.98
C ALA A 48 -14.96 -13.53 -12.67
N ASN A 49 -14.28 -12.85 -13.60
CA ASN A 49 -12.91 -12.36 -13.46
C ASN A 49 -12.83 -10.96 -12.84
N ALA A 50 -13.96 -10.24 -12.67
CA ALA A 50 -13.99 -8.88 -12.14
C ALA A 50 -13.37 -8.75 -10.74
N ARG A 51 -13.34 -9.83 -9.95
CA ARG A 51 -12.65 -9.84 -8.63
C ARG A 51 -11.12 -9.84 -8.72
N PHE A 52 -10.56 -10.21 -9.88
CA PHE A 52 -9.13 -10.39 -10.11
C PHE A 52 -8.51 -9.30 -10.98
N ILE A 53 -9.32 -8.39 -11.54
CA ILE A 53 -8.81 -7.23 -12.27
C ILE A 53 -8.34 -6.14 -11.31
N ARG A 54 -7.60 -5.16 -11.84
CA ARG A 54 -7.06 -4.05 -11.05
C ARG A 54 -8.20 -3.13 -10.61
N ILE A 55 -8.10 -2.57 -9.40
CA ILE A 55 -9.02 -1.52 -8.94
C ILE A 55 -8.90 -0.33 -9.90
N PRO A 56 -10.02 0.21 -10.44
CA PRO A 56 -10.01 1.39 -11.29
C PRO A 56 -9.28 2.56 -10.63
N VAL A 57 -8.57 3.35 -11.45
CA VAL A 57 -7.74 4.46 -10.93
C VAL A 57 -8.57 5.45 -10.13
N GLU A 58 -9.74 5.84 -10.65
CA GLU A 58 -10.67 6.76 -9.99
C GLU A 58 -11.09 6.27 -8.60
N THR A 59 -11.48 4.99 -8.50
CA THR A 59 -11.85 4.38 -7.22
C THR A 59 -10.68 4.34 -6.25
N ARG A 60 -9.47 4.10 -6.76
CA ARG A 60 -8.24 4.10 -5.97
C ARG A 60 -7.95 5.50 -5.39
N LEU A 61 -8.12 6.55 -6.21
CA LEU A 61 -7.96 7.94 -5.79
C LEU A 61 -9.01 8.31 -4.75
N ARG A 62 -10.27 7.90 -4.95
CA ARG A 62 -11.35 8.14 -3.99
C ARG A 62 -11.07 7.48 -2.63
N ILE A 63 -10.60 6.23 -2.62
CA ILE A 63 -10.16 5.55 -1.38
C ILE A 63 -9.05 6.35 -0.70
N ALA A 64 -8.03 6.77 -1.45
CA ALA A 64 -6.91 7.53 -0.90
C ALA A 64 -7.35 8.88 -0.32
N GLU A 65 -8.28 9.59 -0.96
CA GLU A 65 -8.87 10.83 -0.49
C GLU A 65 -9.62 10.62 0.84
N LEU A 66 -10.52 9.64 0.90
CA LEU A 66 -11.28 9.35 2.13
C LEU A 66 -10.36 9.00 3.30
N LEU A 67 -9.31 8.21 3.05
CA LEU A 67 -8.29 7.90 4.05
C LEU A 67 -7.54 9.16 4.52
N ARG A 68 -7.21 10.08 3.61
CA ARG A 68 -6.57 11.37 3.95
C ARG A 68 -7.47 12.27 4.79
N MET A 69 -8.79 12.21 4.57
CA MET A 69 -9.79 12.91 5.39
C MET A 69 -10.00 12.25 6.77
N GLY A 70 -9.28 11.17 7.10
CA GLY A 70 -9.41 10.46 8.36
C GLY A 70 -10.66 9.59 8.47
N VAL A 71 -11.30 9.25 7.34
CA VAL A 71 -12.45 8.36 7.33
C VAL A 71 -12.01 6.94 7.69
N ASP A 72 -12.70 6.34 8.66
CA ASP A 72 -12.42 4.97 9.08
C ASP A 72 -12.54 3.97 7.92
N ARG A 73 -11.65 2.99 7.89
CA ARG A 73 -11.54 1.99 6.81
C ARG A 73 -12.84 1.21 6.60
N ALA A 74 -13.61 0.93 7.64
CA ALA A 74 -14.90 0.24 7.51
C ALA A 74 -15.91 1.12 6.77
N ARG A 75 -15.92 2.43 7.05
CA ARG A 75 -16.77 3.40 6.38
C ARG A 75 -16.35 3.63 4.93
N VAL A 76 -15.04 3.71 4.64
CA VAL A 76 -14.52 3.74 3.26
C VAL A 76 -14.97 2.52 2.48
N LEU A 77 -14.89 1.33 3.09
CA LEU A 77 -15.32 0.09 2.44
C LEU A 77 -16.82 0.09 2.11
N GLN A 78 -17.65 0.63 3.00
CA GLN A 78 -19.09 0.75 2.78
C GLN A 78 -19.40 1.75 1.66
N GLU A 79 -18.73 2.90 1.65
CA GLU A 79 -18.93 3.93 0.63
C GLU A 79 -18.54 3.43 -0.77
N VAL A 80 -17.38 2.78 -0.88
CA VAL A 80 -16.82 2.34 -2.17
C VAL A 80 -17.58 1.17 -2.78
N ARG A 81 -18.15 0.27 -1.96
CA ARG A 81 -19.00 -0.81 -2.46
C ARG A 81 -20.40 -0.34 -2.85
N GLY A 82 -20.75 0.92 -2.56
CA GLY A 82 -22.10 1.42 -2.63
C GLY A 82 -22.94 0.89 -1.47
N ASN A 83 -23.86 1.71 -0.96
CA ASN A 83 -24.86 1.26 0.01
C ASN A 83 -25.79 0.25 -0.66
N VAL A 84 -25.48 -1.04 -0.53
CA VAL A 84 -26.29 -2.17 -1.07
C VAL A 84 -27.64 -2.32 -0.34
N ASN A 85 -27.92 -1.49 0.67
CA ASN A 85 -29.03 -1.68 1.60
C ASN A 85 -30.33 -0.98 1.19
N THR A 86 -30.44 -0.40 -0.01
CA THR A 86 -31.67 0.22 -0.54
C THR A 86 -32.23 -0.63 -1.69
N GLU A 87 -33.56 -0.78 -1.76
CA GLU A 87 -34.23 -1.64 -2.76
C GLU A 87 -33.94 -1.22 -4.21
N ASP A 88 -33.87 0.08 -4.50
CA ASP A 88 -33.46 0.61 -5.82
C ASP A 88 -32.03 0.20 -6.22
N ASN A 89 -31.14 -0.02 -5.25
CA ASN A 89 -29.79 -0.47 -5.52
C ASN A 89 -29.72 -1.99 -5.77
N LEU A 90 -30.70 -2.77 -5.30
CA LEU A 90 -30.76 -4.23 -5.51
C LEU A 90 -31.12 -4.58 -6.97
N GLU A 91 -32.05 -3.86 -7.59
CA GLU A 91 -32.39 -4.07 -9.01
C GLU A 91 -31.26 -3.62 -9.95
N ASN A 92 -30.60 -2.51 -9.61
CA ASN A 92 -29.40 -2.05 -10.31
C ASN A 92 -28.20 -3.01 -10.14
N LEU A 93 -28.09 -3.70 -9.00
CA LEU A 93 -27.06 -4.73 -8.77
C LEU A 93 -27.27 -5.97 -9.66
N ARG A 94 -28.53 -6.35 -9.90
CA ARG A 94 -28.88 -7.55 -10.67
C ARG A 94 -28.72 -7.37 -12.18
N SER A 95 -28.83 -6.13 -12.65
CA SER A 95 -28.80 -5.78 -14.08
C SER A 95 -27.43 -5.34 -14.58
N ARG A 96 -26.48 -5.02 -13.69
CA ARG A 96 -25.14 -4.55 -14.07
C ARG A 96 -24.09 -5.69 -14.05
N PRO A 97 -23.14 -5.68 -15.00
CA PRO A 97 -21.97 -6.56 -14.94
C PRO A 97 -21.22 -6.35 -13.63
N SER A 98 -20.72 -7.43 -13.02
CA SER A 98 -19.99 -7.33 -11.75
C SER A 98 -18.78 -6.40 -11.88
N ALA A 99 -18.73 -5.34 -11.08
CA ALA A 99 -17.62 -4.41 -11.09
C ALA A 99 -16.52 -4.82 -10.08
N ARG A 100 -15.26 -4.48 -10.38
CA ARG A 100 -14.14 -4.72 -9.44
C ARG A 100 -14.37 -4.10 -8.05
N ASN A 101 -15.13 -3.01 -8.00
CA ASN A 101 -15.36 -2.23 -6.78
C ASN A 101 -16.16 -3.01 -5.73
N GLU A 102 -17.09 -3.87 -6.16
CA GLU A 102 -17.87 -4.74 -5.28
C GLU A 102 -16.98 -5.73 -4.50
N PHE A 103 -15.85 -6.11 -5.09
CA PHE A 103 -14.89 -7.04 -4.51
C PHE A 103 -13.76 -6.35 -3.74
N ILE A 104 -13.77 -5.03 -3.58
CA ILE A 104 -12.75 -4.32 -2.78
C ILE A 104 -12.82 -4.82 -1.35
N THR A 105 -11.67 -5.11 -0.76
CA THR A 105 -11.54 -5.67 0.59
C THR A 105 -10.78 -4.72 1.51
N ALA A 106 -10.82 -4.96 2.82
CA ALA A 106 -10.00 -4.21 3.77
C ALA A 106 -8.49 -4.38 3.50
N ALA A 107 -8.08 -5.49 2.86
CA ALA A 107 -6.69 -5.67 2.45
C ALA A 107 -6.31 -4.72 1.30
N ASP A 108 -7.20 -4.54 0.32
CA ASP A 108 -7.01 -3.57 -0.75
C ASP A 108 -6.89 -2.14 -0.19
N ILE A 109 -7.75 -1.76 0.76
CA ILE A 109 -7.70 -0.44 1.42
C ILE A 109 -6.37 -0.26 2.15
N ARG A 110 -5.92 -1.25 2.94
CA ARG A 110 -4.62 -1.19 3.63
C ARG A 110 -3.45 -1.06 2.67
N GLN A 111 -3.51 -1.73 1.52
CA GLN A 111 -2.48 -1.61 0.50
C GLN A 111 -2.47 -0.19 -0.08
N ILE A 112 -3.64 0.37 -0.44
CA ILE A 112 -3.75 1.74 -0.96
C ILE A 112 -3.29 2.77 0.08
N GLU A 113 -3.64 2.58 1.34
CA GLU A 113 -3.18 3.41 2.45
C GLU A 113 -1.66 3.36 2.57
N ALA A 114 -1.06 2.16 2.58
CA ALA A 114 0.39 2.00 2.62
C ALA A 114 1.10 2.63 1.39
N GLU A 115 0.48 2.59 0.22
CA GLU A 115 0.98 3.24 -1.00
C GLU A 115 0.80 4.76 -0.96
N THR A 116 -0.25 5.28 -0.31
CA THR A 116 -0.54 6.73 -0.17
C THR A 116 0.27 7.36 0.96
N VAL A 117 0.62 6.57 1.97
CA VAL A 117 1.54 6.94 3.06
C VAL A 117 3.01 6.94 2.59
N ARG A 118 3.29 6.57 1.32
CA ARG A 118 4.63 6.77 0.75
C ARG A 118 4.87 8.26 0.50
N LEU A 119 5.67 8.81 1.41
CA LEU A 119 6.69 9.86 1.29
C LEU A 119 6.52 10.87 0.15
N ASN A 120 6.59 12.15 0.52
CA ASN A 120 6.71 13.26 -0.41
C ASN A 120 7.76 12.94 -1.50
N SER A 121 7.47 13.32 -2.75
CA SER A 121 8.38 13.17 -3.90
C SER A 121 9.79 13.69 -3.62
N GLN A 122 9.92 14.65 -2.70
CA GLN A 122 11.19 14.99 -2.06
C GLN A 122 11.28 14.32 -0.69
N HIS A 123 11.87 13.12 -0.66
CA HIS A 123 12.01 12.27 0.53
C HIS A 123 12.56 13.03 1.75
N GLY A 124 13.47 13.98 1.54
CA GLY A 124 14.07 14.79 2.62
C GLY A 124 13.06 15.66 3.37
N GLU A 125 12.03 16.17 2.70
CA GLU A 125 11.06 17.07 3.31
C GLU A 125 10.05 16.32 4.19
N SER A 126 9.62 15.14 3.76
CA SER A 126 8.81 14.25 4.61
C SER A 126 9.55 13.79 5.86
N THR A 127 10.85 13.50 5.75
CA THR A 127 11.67 13.14 6.91
C THR A 127 11.81 14.32 7.86
N LYS A 128 12.03 15.54 7.35
CA LYS A 128 12.06 16.76 8.18
C LYS A 128 10.73 17.00 8.91
N GLN A 129 9.60 16.89 8.21
CA GLN A 129 8.28 17.03 8.85
C GLN A 129 8.03 15.96 9.93
N TRP A 130 8.48 14.73 9.70
CA TRP A 130 8.38 13.67 10.70
C TRP A 130 9.25 13.95 11.92
N VAL A 131 10.48 14.42 11.72
CA VAL A 131 11.40 14.87 12.78
C VAL A 131 10.78 16.01 13.60
N ASP A 132 10.14 16.99 12.95
CA ASP A 132 9.47 18.08 13.67
C ASP A 132 8.30 17.57 14.52
N ASN A 133 7.56 16.57 14.03
CA ASN A 133 6.51 15.93 14.81
C ASN A 133 7.07 15.13 16.01
N LEU A 134 8.17 14.40 15.83
CA LEU A 134 8.87 13.70 16.91
C LEU A 134 9.38 14.68 17.97
N ARG A 135 9.95 15.82 17.54
CA ARG A 135 10.40 16.89 18.42
C ARG A 135 9.25 17.46 19.24
N LYS A 136 8.10 17.75 18.60
CA LYS A 136 6.90 18.25 19.29
C LYS A 136 6.35 17.27 20.33
N ARG A 137 6.55 15.96 20.12
CA ARG A 137 6.12 14.90 21.06
C ARG A 137 7.13 14.61 22.16
N GLY A 138 8.33 15.21 22.10
CA GLY A 138 9.42 14.89 23.03
C GLY A 138 10.02 13.50 22.80
N GLU A 139 9.84 12.92 21.62
CA GLU A 139 10.28 11.56 21.29
C GLU A 139 11.58 11.54 20.47
N LEU A 140 12.13 12.71 20.15
CA LEU A 140 13.36 12.87 19.38
C LEU A 140 14.56 13.04 20.30
N LEU A 141 15.53 12.13 20.22
CA LEU A 141 16.81 12.25 20.92
C LEU A 141 17.89 12.91 20.08
N GLY A 142 17.90 12.65 18.77
CA GLY A 142 18.90 13.20 17.87
C GLY A 142 18.51 13.06 16.42
N PHE A 143 18.85 14.05 15.61
CA PHE A 143 18.66 14.02 14.17
C PHE A 143 19.82 14.72 13.46
N LYS A 144 20.37 14.07 12.44
CA LYS A 144 21.32 14.62 11.48
C LYS A 144 20.89 14.18 10.09
N GLY A 145 20.51 15.14 9.24
CA GLY A 145 20.33 14.88 7.80
C GLY A 145 21.66 14.65 7.09
N SER A 146 21.61 14.00 5.94
CA SER A 146 22.80 13.74 5.09
C SER A 146 23.47 15.02 4.54
N SER A 147 22.80 16.17 4.65
CA SER A 147 23.31 17.49 4.22
C SER A 147 23.57 18.42 5.41
N ASP A 148 23.33 17.97 6.64
CA ASP A 148 23.54 18.76 7.84
C ASP A 148 24.98 18.61 8.34
N VAL A 149 25.51 19.68 8.94
CA VAL A 149 26.84 19.66 9.56
C VAL A 149 26.82 18.65 10.72
N PRO A 150 27.79 17.72 10.81
CA PRO A 150 27.91 16.81 11.94
C PRO A 150 27.94 17.54 13.28
N PRO A 151 27.21 17.07 14.31
CA PRO A 151 27.34 17.60 15.66
C PRO A 151 28.80 17.53 16.14
N ALA A 152 29.26 18.58 16.83
CA ALA A 152 30.63 18.63 17.34
C ALA A 152 30.93 17.43 18.26
N GLY A 153 32.07 16.77 18.04
CA GLY A 153 32.49 15.60 18.81
C GLY A 153 31.78 14.28 18.46
N SER A 154 30.88 14.26 17.47
CA SER A 154 30.12 13.05 17.11
C SER A 154 30.88 12.03 16.24
N ALA A 155 32.02 12.43 15.64
CA ALA A 155 32.77 11.64 14.65
C ALA A 155 31.93 11.15 13.44
N LEU A 156 30.74 11.73 13.20
CA LEU A 156 29.87 11.35 12.09
C LEU A 156 30.40 11.93 10.77
N GLU A 157 30.36 11.14 9.70
CA GLU A 157 30.68 11.62 8.36
C GLU A 157 29.65 12.65 7.88
N SER A 158 30.09 13.58 7.02
CA SER A 158 29.27 14.70 6.53
C SER A 158 28.02 14.22 5.78
N ASN A 159 28.12 13.16 4.99
CA ASN A 159 27.04 12.57 4.21
C ASN A 159 26.13 11.59 4.99
N THR A 160 26.43 11.30 6.25
CA THR A 160 25.68 10.29 7.02
C THR A 160 24.35 10.82 7.51
N PHE A 161 23.29 10.01 7.35
CA PHE A 161 22.00 10.22 7.97
C PHE A 161 21.93 9.50 9.33
N THR A 162 21.48 10.20 10.35
CA THR A 162 21.26 9.63 11.69
C THR A 162 19.93 10.11 12.26
N LEU A 163 19.11 9.16 12.72
CA LEU A 163 17.90 9.44 13.49
C LEU A 163 17.89 8.58 14.74
N CYS A 164 17.80 9.23 15.89
CA CYS A 164 17.69 8.61 17.21
C CYS A 164 16.37 9.03 17.84
N ILE A 165 15.52 8.05 18.15
CA ILE A 165 14.23 8.28 18.80
C ILE A 165 14.15 7.51 20.11
N GLN A 166 13.34 8.04 21.01
CA GLN A 166 12.96 7.36 22.23
C GLN A 166 11.49 7.65 22.49
N THR A 167 10.67 6.63 22.38
CA THR A 167 9.26 6.71 22.74
C THR A 167 9.12 7.00 24.22
N LYS A 168 7.97 7.56 24.62
CA LYS A 168 7.66 7.81 26.04
C LYS A 168 7.85 6.56 26.92
N TYR A 169 7.45 5.40 26.42
CA TYR A 169 7.67 4.12 27.11
C TYR A 169 9.15 3.79 27.32
N GLN A 170 10.00 3.99 26.30
CA GLN A 170 11.45 3.79 26.42
C GLN A 170 12.09 4.80 27.38
N HIS A 171 11.57 6.03 27.43
CA HIS A 171 12.02 7.05 28.40
C HIS A 171 11.70 6.65 29.83
N GLU A 172 10.46 6.22 30.10
CA GLU A 172 10.04 5.74 31.44
C GLU A 172 10.81 4.47 31.85
N CYS A 173 11.08 3.56 30.89
CA CYS A 173 11.93 2.40 31.15
C CYS A 173 13.37 2.79 31.46
N TRP A 174 13.90 3.82 30.80
CA TRP A 174 15.23 4.34 31.06
C TRP A 174 15.35 4.98 32.44
N GLU A 175 14.38 5.79 32.86
CA GLU A 175 14.38 6.34 34.22
C GLU A 175 14.32 5.23 35.28
N LYS A 176 13.53 4.19 35.03
CA LYS A 176 13.30 3.11 36.00
C LYS A 176 14.41 2.07 36.03
N TRP A 177 15.01 1.77 34.89
CA TRP A 177 15.94 0.64 34.71
C TRP A 177 17.23 0.99 33.98
N GLY A 178 17.50 2.26 33.69
CA GLY A 178 18.61 2.71 32.84
C GLY A 178 19.99 2.32 33.35
N SER A 179 20.14 2.04 34.66
CA SER A 179 21.37 1.47 35.23
C SER A 179 21.62 0.01 34.83
N LYS A 180 20.61 -0.67 34.26
CA LYS A 180 20.64 -2.09 33.86
C LYS A 180 20.36 -2.30 32.37
N PHE A 181 19.53 -1.45 31.75
CA PHE A 181 19.10 -1.64 30.36
C PHE A 181 18.71 -0.31 29.68
N ALA A 182 19.21 -0.11 28.46
CA ALA A 182 18.84 0.99 27.56
C ALA A 182 18.15 0.44 26.31
N GLY A 183 16.95 0.94 26.01
CA GLY A 183 16.29 0.69 24.73
C GLY A 183 16.33 1.95 23.88
N LEU A 184 17.24 2.00 22.90
CA LEU A 184 17.31 3.06 21.90
C LEU A 184 16.93 2.48 20.55
N ASP A 185 16.08 3.19 19.80
CA ASP A 185 15.82 2.87 18.41
C ASP A 185 16.54 3.92 17.55
N ALA A 186 17.60 3.48 16.88
CA ALA A 186 18.45 4.31 16.05
C ALA A 186 18.62 3.66 14.69
N THR A 187 18.33 4.43 13.64
CA THR A 187 18.62 4.04 12.26
C THR A 187 19.69 4.94 11.68
N HIS A 188 20.69 4.33 11.05
CA HIS A 188 21.68 4.99 10.22
C HIS A 188 21.62 4.37 8.82
N ASN A 189 22.13 5.08 7.83
CA ASN A 189 22.11 4.68 6.42
C ASN A 189 22.45 3.18 6.25
N THR A 190 21.45 2.36 5.94
CA THR A 190 21.63 1.03 5.35
C THR A 190 21.58 1.23 3.84
N THR A 191 22.71 1.63 3.26
CA THR A 191 22.90 1.48 1.82
C THR A 191 22.91 0.01 1.44
#